data_AF-A0A2N6EK57-F1
#
_entry.id   AF-A0A2N6EK57-F1
#
_cell.length_a   1.000
_cell.length_b   1.000
_cell.length_c   1.000
_cell.angle_alpha   90.00
_cell.angle_beta   90.00
_cell.angle_gamma   90.00
#
_symmetry.space_group_name_H-M   'P 1'
#
loop_
_entity.id
_entity.type
_entity.pdbx_description
1 polymer ?
#
loop_
_entity_poly.entity_id
_entity_poly.type
_entity_poly.pdbx_seq_one_letter_code
_entity_poly.pdbx_strand_id
1 'polypeptide(L)'
;MCKLNSMEDFKRDISYRLRVRENESISLIGTLRDCFHDIDMEIVVDGSSLIITDSRVTFHTAPSPHCEKVQNRLGLLNGVKIGKGLTRKLNAALGGSDGCGNLRTLLTGLLPLALNVKASAGVSDEKEVLDAIHFHLQGTCVGYPVEEKNVVD
;
A
#
# COMPACT_ATOMS: atom_id res chain seq x y z
N MET A 1 -1.72 -25.24 31.57
CA MET A 1 -2.41 -24.52 30.48
C MET A 1 -1.88 -23.09 30.46
N CYS A 2 -1.24 -22.66 29.38
CA CYS A 2 -0.87 -21.27 29.20
C CYS A 2 -2.18 -20.52 28.92
N LYS A 3 -2.68 -19.74 29.89
CA LYS A 3 -3.75 -18.78 29.60
C LYS A 3 -3.17 -17.85 28.53
N LEU A 4 -3.84 -17.68 27.41
CA LEU A 4 -3.45 -16.66 26.43
C LEU A 4 -3.67 -15.31 27.11
N ASN A 5 -2.59 -14.63 27.47
CA ASN A 5 -2.63 -13.34 28.17
C ASN A 5 -3.13 -12.22 27.24
N SER A 6 -3.78 -11.19 27.83
CA SER A 6 -3.91 -9.76 27.43
C SER A 6 -4.15 -9.34 25.96
N MET A 7 -4.31 -10.26 25.02
CA MET A 7 -4.69 -10.02 23.62
C MET A 7 -6.10 -10.53 23.31
N GLU A 8 -6.94 -10.72 24.34
CA GLU A 8 -8.31 -11.23 24.20
C GLU A 8 -9.18 -10.33 23.30
N ASP A 9 -8.85 -9.03 23.22
CA ASP A 9 -9.45 -8.05 22.31
C ASP A 9 -8.36 -7.16 21.68
N PHE A 10 -7.64 -7.69 20.69
CA PHE A 10 -6.64 -6.94 19.94
C PHE A 10 -7.27 -6.26 18.72
N LYS A 11 -7.29 -4.92 18.73
CA LYS A 11 -7.68 -4.10 17.59
C LYS A 11 -6.47 -3.48 16.92
N ARG A 12 -6.46 -3.54 15.59
CA ARG A 12 -5.54 -2.77 14.75
C ARG A 12 -6.31 -2.05 13.66
N ASP A 13 -6.16 -0.73 13.63
CA ASP A 13 -6.68 0.11 12.56
C ASP A 13 -5.54 0.44 11.58
N ILE A 14 -5.78 0.19 10.30
CA ILE A 14 -4.88 0.62 9.22
C ILE A 14 -5.69 1.53 8.31
N SER A 15 -5.17 2.73 8.04
CA SER A 15 -5.77 3.64 7.07
C SER A 15 -4.80 3.93 5.93
N TYR A 16 -5.35 4.08 4.73
CA TYR A 16 -4.61 4.51 3.56
C TYR A 16 -5.28 5.74 2.96
N ARG A 17 -4.48 6.72 2.59
CA ARG A 17 -4.92 7.92 1.89
C ARG A 17 -3.95 8.21 0.77
N LEU A 18 -4.47 8.72 -0.33
CA LEU A 18 -3.67 9.28 -1.41
C LEU A 18 -4.00 10.76 -1.59
N ARG A 19 -3.04 11.54 -2.07
CA ARG A 19 -3.22 12.92 -2.53
C ARG A 19 -2.36 13.13 -3.77
N VAL A 20 -2.96 13.62 -4.86
CA VAL A 20 -2.19 14.11 -6.01
C VAL A 20 -1.77 15.55 -5.71
N ARG A 21 -0.50 15.87 -5.94
CA ARG A 21 0.07 17.20 -5.74
C ARG A 21 0.08 17.97 -7.07
N GLU A 22 0.25 19.29 -7.00
CA GLU A 22 0.26 20.17 -8.19
C GLU A 22 1.35 19.79 -9.22
N ASN A 23 2.47 19.24 -8.76
CA ASN A 23 3.57 18.76 -9.60
C ASN A 23 3.36 17.32 -10.12
N GLU A 24 2.13 16.84 -10.13
CA GLU A 24 1.73 15.47 -10.53
C GLU A 24 2.36 14.33 -9.71
N SER A 25 3.06 14.64 -8.63
CA SER A 25 3.51 13.60 -7.69
C SER A 25 2.35 13.10 -6.84
N ILE A 26 2.38 11.80 -6.52
CA ILE A 26 1.37 11.13 -5.71
C ILE A 26 1.92 10.95 -4.30
N SER A 27 1.23 11.52 -3.32
CA SER A 27 1.50 11.37 -1.90
C SER A 27 0.65 10.23 -1.35
N LEU A 28 1.28 9.12 -0.97
CA LEU A 28 0.62 7.98 -0.35
C LEU A 28 0.88 8.01 1.15
N ILE A 29 -0.18 8.08 1.95
CA ILE A 29 -0.12 8.22 3.40
C ILE A 29 -0.76 6.98 4.02
N GLY A 30 -0.01 6.27 4.86
CA GLY A 30 -0.49 5.11 5.59
C GLY A 30 -0.38 5.33 7.09
N THR A 31 -1.38 4.90 7.85
CA THR A 31 -1.31 4.88 9.31
C THR A 31 -1.59 3.48 9.84
N LEU A 32 -0.89 3.07 10.89
CA LEU A 32 -1.19 1.86 11.66
C LEU A 32 -1.30 2.24 13.13
N ARG A 33 -2.42 1.85 13.75
CA ARG A 33 -2.73 2.08 15.16
C ARG A 33 -3.17 0.78 15.81
N ASP A 34 -2.49 0.37 16.87
CA ASP A 34 -2.92 -0.71 17.78
C ASP A 34 -2.40 -0.44 19.20
N CYS A 35 -2.60 -1.36 20.14
CA CYS A 35 -2.17 -1.19 21.52
C CYS A 35 -0.64 -1.09 21.72
N PHE A 36 0.16 -1.36 20.69
CA PHE A 36 1.62 -1.32 20.73
C PHE A 36 2.25 -0.36 19.69
N HIS A 37 1.47 0.08 18.71
CA HIS A 37 1.99 0.81 17.56
C HIS A 37 1.16 2.06 17.29
N ASP A 38 1.86 3.17 17.13
CA ASP A 38 1.35 4.40 16.54
C ASP A 38 2.35 4.83 15.46
N ILE A 39 2.04 4.51 14.20
CA ILE A 39 2.96 4.63 13.06
C ILE A 39 2.33 5.41 11.93
N ASP A 40 3.01 6.46 11.48
CA ASP A 40 2.68 7.21 10.27
C ASP A 40 3.72 6.97 9.19
N MET A 41 3.26 6.79 7.96
CA MET A 41 4.11 6.59 6.79
C MET A 41 3.67 7.49 5.66
N GLU A 42 4.64 8.06 4.96
CA GLU A 42 4.43 8.78 3.72
C GLU A 42 5.40 8.28 2.65
N ILE A 43 4.86 7.90 1.50
CA ILE A 43 5.61 7.55 0.30
C ILE A 43 5.23 8.54 -0.79
N VAL A 44 6.23 9.19 -1.39
CA VAL A 44 6.04 10.07 -2.54
C VAL A 44 6.42 9.31 -3.80
N VAL A 45 5.58 9.41 -4.81
CA VAL A 45 5.71 8.68 -6.08
C VAL A 45 5.61 9.66 -7.22
N ASP A 46 6.48 9.52 -8.21
CA ASP A 46 6.32 10.21 -9.49
C ASP A 46 5.08 9.67 -10.23
N GLY A 47 4.10 10.53 -10.52
CA GLY A 47 2.82 10.11 -11.08
C GLY A 47 2.93 9.48 -12.49
N SER A 48 3.91 9.94 -13.28
CA SER A 48 4.11 9.47 -14.65
C SER A 48 4.77 8.07 -14.69
N SER A 49 5.86 7.89 -13.96
CA SER A 49 6.73 6.70 -14.00
C SER A 49 6.38 5.66 -12.94
N LEU A 50 5.63 6.07 -11.90
CA LEU A 50 5.36 5.30 -10.69
C LEU A 50 6.61 4.90 -9.91
N ILE A 51 7.67 5.70 -10.01
CA ILE A 51 8.89 5.52 -9.24
C ILE A 51 8.73 6.20 -7.88
N ILE A 52 9.03 5.48 -6.80
CA ILE A 52 9.10 6.06 -5.45
C ILE A 52 10.26 7.04 -5.41
N THR A 53 9.97 8.31 -5.11
CA THR A 53 10.97 9.38 -5.04
C THR A 53 11.37 9.68 -3.61
N ASP A 54 10.50 9.44 -2.64
CA ASP A 54 10.80 9.62 -1.22
C ASP A 54 9.97 8.66 -0.36
N SER A 55 10.55 8.26 0.78
CA SER A 55 9.93 7.33 1.72
C SER A 55 10.25 7.73 3.14
N ARG A 56 9.20 7.99 3.95
CA ARG A 56 9.33 8.42 5.34
C ARG A 56 8.40 7.63 6.24
N VAL A 57 8.85 7.39 7.46
CA VAL A 57 8.03 6.78 8.52
C VAL A 57 8.35 7.44 9.84
N THR A 58 7.31 7.69 10.64
CA THR A 58 7.39 8.21 12.00
C THR A 58 6.76 7.19 12.93
N PHE A 59 7.47 6.83 14.00
CA PHE A 59 6.96 5.97 15.06
C PHE A 59 6.67 6.85 16.27
N HIS A 60 5.39 7.12 16.55
CA HIS A 60 4.98 7.83 17.76
C HIS A 60 4.92 6.88 18.96
N THR A 61 4.58 5.62 18.71
CA THR A 61 4.64 4.52 19.70
C THR A 61 5.12 3.25 19.01
N ALA A 62 6.03 2.52 19.66
CA ALA A 62 6.55 1.24 19.19
C ALA A 62 6.89 0.33 20.39
N PRO A 63 6.81 -1.00 20.23
CA PRO A 63 7.06 -1.95 21.33
C PRO A 63 8.54 -2.09 21.68
N SER A 64 9.45 -1.51 20.89
CA SER A 64 10.89 -1.59 21.10
C SER A 64 11.61 -0.37 20.55
N PRO A 65 12.68 0.12 21.23
CA PRO A 65 13.54 1.18 20.69
C PRO A 65 14.32 0.74 19.43
N HIS A 66 14.31 -0.55 19.08
CA HIS A 66 14.94 -1.03 17.86
C HIS A 66 14.07 -0.85 16.61
N CYS A 67 12.76 -0.61 16.77
CA CYS A 67 11.83 -0.49 15.65
C CYS A 67 12.21 0.66 14.70
N GLU A 68 12.76 1.76 15.21
CA GLU A 68 13.14 2.93 14.41
C GLU A 68 14.30 2.63 13.44
N LYS A 69 15.14 1.62 13.71
CA LYS A 69 16.27 1.25 12.84
C LYS A 69 15.84 0.88 11.43
N VAL A 70 14.58 0.46 11.25
CA VAL A 70 14.04 0.12 9.93
C VAL A 70 13.91 1.34 9.00
N GLN A 71 13.90 2.57 9.54
CA GLN A 71 13.88 3.80 8.73
C GLN A 71 14.99 3.82 7.67
N ASN A 72 16.20 3.38 8.04
CA ASN A 72 17.33 3.29 7.13
C ASN A 72 17.09 2.34 5.96
N ARG A 73 16.32 1.27 6.19
CA ARG A 73 15.98 0.28 5.15
C ARG A 73 14.80 0.73 4.30
N LEU A 74 13.91 1.55 4.84
CA LEU A 74 12.81 2.14 4.08
C LEU A 74 13.33 2.97 2.90
N GLY A 75 14.46 3.67 3.07
CA GLY A 75 15.12 4.41 2.00
C GLY A 75 15.55 3.54 0.80
N LEU A 76 15.70 2.22 0.96
CA LEU A 76 15.98 1.29 -0.16
C LEU A 76 14.82 1.19 -1.16
N LEU A 77 13.65 1.70 -0.80
CA LEU A 77 12.50 1.79 -1.70
C LEU A 77 12.59 2.99 -2.64
N ASN A 78 13.42 3.99 -2.35
CA ASN A 78 13.60 5.12 -3.26
C ASN A 78 14.24 4.61 -4.57
N GLY A 79 13.64 4.98 -5.71
CA GLY A 79 13.97 4.44 -7.03
C GLY A 79 13.22 3.16 -7.41
N VAL A 80 12.44 2.57 -6.51
CA VAL A 80 11.60 1.42 -6.84
C VAL A 80 10.36 1.85 -7.61
N LYS A 81 10.20 1.29 -8.81
CA LYS A 81 8.93 1.36 -9.56
C LYS A 81 7.84 0.49 -8.92
N ILE A 82 6.66 1.08 -8.69
CA ILE A 82 5.45 0.39 -8.25
C ILE A 82 4.86 -0.38 -9.44
N GLY A 83 4.65 -1.69 -9.26
CA GLY A 83 4.13 -2.58 -10.30
C GLY A 83 4.68 -4.01 -10.17
N LYS A 84 4.97 -4.66 -11.30
CA LYS A 84 5.44 -6.05 -11.32
C LYS A 84 6.69 -6.25 -10.45
N GLY A 85 6.64 -7.24 -9.56
CA GLY A 85 7.74 -7.58 -8.66
C GLY A 85 7.83 -6.74 -7.39
N LEU A 86 6.85 -5.86 -7.13
CA LEU A 86 6.82 -5.03 -5.92
C LEU A 86 6.96 -5.85 -4.63
N THR A 87 6.20 -6.93 -4.47
CA THR A 87 6.26 -7.80 -3.29
C THR A 87 7.66 -8.34 -3.01
N ARG A 88 8.40 -8.72 -4.07
CA ARG A 88 9.80 -9.17 -3.94
C ARG A 88 10.70 -8.06 -3.44
N LYS A 89 10.53 -6.83 -3.95
CA LYS A 89 11.30 -5.66 -3.52
C LYS A 89 10.99 -5.28 -2.08
N LEU A 90 9.71 -5.31 -1.67
CA LEU A 90 9.31 -5.10 -0.28
C LEU A 90 9.92 -6.14 0.65
N ASN A 91 9.94 -7.41 0.25
CA ASN A 91 10.59 -8.47 1.03
C ASN A 91 12.11 -8.30 1.12
N ALA A 92 12.77 -7.85 0.05
CA ALA A 92 14.21 -7.58 0.09
C ALA A 92 14.54 -6.39 1.00
N ALA A 93 13.75 -5.33 0.95
CA ALA A 93 13.95 -4.13 1.76
C ALA A 93 13.59 -4.36 3.23
N LEU A 94 12.45 -5.00 3.52
CA LEU A 94 11.84 -5.02 4.87
C LEU A 94 11.63 -6.43 5.44
N GLY A 95 12.15 -7.46 4.80
CA GLY A 95 12.18 -8.82 5.35
C GLY A 95 13.41 -9.08 6.23
N GLY A 96 13.41 -10.22 6.92
CA GLY A 96 14.52 -10.66 7.76
C GLY A 96 14.62 -9.95 9.12
N SER A 97 15.72 -10.19 9.83
CA SER A 97 15.98 -9.68 11.19
C SER A 97 16.03 -8.17 11.29
N ASP A 98 16.43 -7.50 10.20
CA ASP A 98 16.62 -6.06 10.17
C ASP A 98 15.38 -5.32 9.63
N GLY A 99 14.38 -6.08 9.19
CA GLY A 99 13.17 -5.59 8.55
C GLY A 99 12.05 -5.23 9.53
N CYS A 100 10.86 -4.95 9.01
CA CYS A 100 9.66 -4.73 9.81
C CYS A 100 8.42 -5.29 9.12
N GLY A 101 7.81 -6.29 9.76
CA GLY A 101 6.56 -6.91 9.28
C GLY A 101 5.41 -5.91 9.19
N ASN A 102 5.25 -5.02 10.17
CA ASN A 102 4.17 -4.03 10.19
C ASN A 102 4.30 -3.01 9.04
N LEU A 103 5.50 -2.48 8.79
CA LEU A 103 5.72 -1.58 7.66
C LEU A 103 5.53 -2.29 6.31
N ARG A 104 5.94 -3.56 6.21
CA ARG A 104 5.69 -4.35 5.00
C ARG A 104 4.19 -4.54 4.76
N THR A 105 3.40 -4.81 5.81
CA THR A 105 1.93 -4.89 5.72
C THR A 105 1.34 -3.57 5.25
N LEU A 106 1.73 -2.45 5.87
CA LEU A 106 1.32 -1.10 5.44
C LEU A 106 1.61 -0.87 3.95
N LEU A 107 2.84 -1.11 3.51
CA LEU A 107 3.26 -0.86 2.13
C LEU A 107 2.58 -1.77 1.11
N THR A 108 2.26 -3.01 1.49
CA THR A 108 1.56 -3.95 0.62
C THR A 108 0.17 -3.45 0.27
N GLY A 109 -0.53 -2.83 1.22
CA GLY A 109 -1.84 -2.20 0.97
C GLY A 109 -1.74 -0.79 0.39
N LEU A 110 -0.76 0.01 0.83
CA LEU A 110 -0.65 1.42 0.47
C LEU A 110 -0.16 1.66 -0.97
N LEU A 111 0.90 0.96 -1.40
CA LEU A 111 1.55 1.25 -2.69
C LEU A 111 0.67 0.99 -3.93
N PRO A 112 -0.20 -0.04 -3.97
CA PRO A 112 -1.12 -0.24 -5.08
C PRO A 112 -2.06 0.94 -5.36
N LEU A 113 -2.35 1.82 -4.38
CA LEU A 113 -3.19 3.00 -4.60
C LEU A 113 -2.63 3.94 -5.68
N ALA A 114 -1.31 3.96 -5.89
CA ALA A 114 -0.70 4.73 -6.98
C ALA A 114 -1.13 4.24 -8.37
N LEU A 115 -1.38 2.94 -8.51
CA LEU A 115 -1.87 2.34 -9.76
C LEU A 115 -3.31 2.80 -10.04
N ASN A 116 -4.14 2.91 -8.99
CA ASN A 116 -5.52 3.38 -9.12
C ASN A 116 -5.56 4.82 -9.66
N VAL A 117 -4.74 5.71 -9.08
CA VAL A 117 -4.65 7.11 -9.55
C VAL A 117 -4.20 7.18 -11.00
N LYS A 118 -3.20 6.38 -11.37
CA LYS A 118 -2.71 6.35 -12.75
C LYS A 118 -3.76 5.79 -13.72
N ALA A 119 -4.55 4.81 -13.30
CA ALA A 119 -5.61 4.24 -14.11
C ALA A 119 -6.76 5.23 -14.33
N SER A 120 -7.03 6.12 -13.37
CA SER A 120 -8.02 7.19 -13.49
C SER A 120 -7.48 8.47 -14.12
N ALA A 121 -6.21 8.53 -14.51
CA ALA A 121 -5.61 9.74 -15.07
C ALA A 121 -6.27 10.10 -16.41
N GLY A 122 -6.77 11.33 -16.52
CA GLY A 122 -7.48 11.80 -17.71
C GLY A 122 -8.97 11.45 -17.76
N VAL A 123 -9.51 10.83 -16.71
CA VAL A 123 -10.93 10.51 -16.59
C VAL A 123 -11.56 11.42 -15.54
N SER A 124 -12.45 12.32 -15.98
CA SER A 124 -13.13 13.29 -15.09
C SER A 124 -14.54 12.89 -14.71
N ASP A 125 -15.14 11.91 -15.40
CA ASP A 125 -16.47 11.41 -15.11
C ASP A 125 -16.40 10.12 -14.27
N GLU A 126 -17.10 10.11 -13.14
CA GLU A 126 -17.13 8.97 -12.20
C GLU A 126 -17.63 7.69 -12.90
N LYS A 127 -18.55 7.84 -13.85
CA LYS A 127 -19.06 6.72 -14.64
C LYS A 127 -17.98 6.14 -15.56
N GLU A 128 -17.22 6.98 -16.25
CA GLU A 128 -16.10 6.53 -17.09
C GLU A 128 -15.00 5.85 -16.25
N VAL A 129 -14.75 6.31 -15.02
CA VAL A 129 -13.81 5.66 -14.10
C VAL A 129 -14.32 4.26 -13.73
N LEU A 130 -15.61 4.14 -13.39
CA LEU A 130 -16.22 2.86 -13.05
C LEU A 130 -16.24 1.88 -14.23
N ASP A 131 -16.52 2.36 -15.44
CA ASP A 131 -16.50 1.57 -16.67
C ASP A 131 -15.07 1.06 -16.97
N ALA A 132 -14.07 1.92 -16.83
CA ALA A 132 -12.67 1.54 -16.98
C ALA A 132 -12.22 0.51 -15.92
N ILE A 133 -12.63 0.69 -14.65
CA ILE A 133 -12.38 -0.29 -13.58
C ILE A 133 -13.03 -1.63 -13.92
N HIS A 134 -14.30 -1.63 -14.35
CA HIS A 134 -15.02 -2.84 -14.71
C HIS A 134 -14.27 -3.59 -15.82
N PHE A 135 -13.91 -2.89 -16.90
CA PHE A 135 -13.17 -3.47 -18.02
C PHE A 135 -11.83 -4.09 -17.59
N HIS A 136 -11.06 -3.39 -16.75
CA HIS A 136 -9.74 -3.88 -16.31
C HIS A 136 -9.80 -5.00 -15.26
N LEU A 137 -10.91 -5.13 -14.52
CA LEU A 137 -11.06 -6.11 -13.43
C LEU A 137 -11.89 -7.35 -13.80
N GLN A 138 -12.43 -7.45 -15.02
CA GLN A 138 -13.12 -8.65 -15.47
C GLN A 138 -12.29 -9.92 -15.24
N GLY A 139 -12.91 -10.91 -14.60
CA GLY A 139 -12.31 -12.19 -14.24
C GLY A 139 -11.33 -12.15 -13.05
N THR A 140 -11.14 -11.00 -12.40
CA THR A 140 -10.18 -10.87 -11.30
C THR A 140 -10.79 -11.09 -9.92
N CYS A 141 -12.10 -10.87 -9.75
CA CYS A 141 -12.81 -11.11 -8.49
C CYS A 141 -14.31 -11.37 -8.72
N VAL A 142 -15.01 -11.80 -7.67
CA VAL A 142 -16.46 -12.11 -7.71
C VAL A 142 -17.34 -10.91 -8.11
N GLY A 143 -16.87 -9.69 -7.90
CA GLY A 143 -17.57 -8.46 -8.30
C GLY A 143 -17.48 -8.15 -9.80
N TYR A 144 -16.57 -8.80 -10.53
CA TYR A 144 -16.34 -8.58 -11.95
C TYR A 144 -16.21 -9.95 -12.66
N PRO A 145 -17.30 -10.71 -12.81
CA PRO A 145 -17.25 -11.98 -13.52
C PRO A 145 -16.83 -11.77 -14.98
N VAL A 146 -16.22 -12.78 -15.60
CA VAL A 146 -16.07 -12.79 -17.06
C VAL A 146 -17.48 -13.01 -17.62
N GLU A 147 -18.00 -12.09 -18.44
CA GLU A 147 -19.26 -12.35 -19.13
C GLU A 147 -19.08 -13.55 -20.07
N GLU A 148 -19.83 -14.63 -19.82
CA GLU A 148 -19.90 -15.76 -20.73
C GLU A 148 -20.51 -15.24 -22.04
N LYS A 149 -19.71 -15.20 -23.11
CA LYS A 149 -20.28 -15.00 -24.44
C LYS A 149 -21.25 -16.14 -24.69
N ASN A 150 -22.54 -15.82 -24.80
CA ASN A 150 -23.54 -16.73 -25.35
C ASN A 150 -23.02 -17.22 -26.71
N VAL A 151 -22.48 -18.43 -26.73
CA VAL A 151 -22.24 -19.18 -27.96
C VAL A 151 -23.63 -19.57 -28.44
N VAL A 152 -24.21 -18.72 -29.27
CA VAL A 152 -25.38 -19.09 -30.06
C VAL A 152 -24.82 -19.90 -31.24
N ASP A 153 -25.05 -21.21 -31.17
CA ASP A 153 -24.86 -22.15 -32.29
C ASP A 153 -25.74 -21.78 -33.50
#